data_AF-A0A653DK59-F1
#
_entry.id   AF-A0A653DK59-F1
#
_cell.length_a   1.000
_cell.length_b   1.000
_cell.length_c   1.000
_cell.angle_alpha   90.00
_cell.angle_beta   90.00
_cell.angle_gamma   90.00
#
_symmetry.space_group_name_H-M   'P 1'
#
loop_
_entity.id
_entity.type
_entity.pdbx_description
1 polymer ?
#
loop_
_entity_poly.entity_id
_entity_poly.type
_entity_poly.pdbx_seq_one_letter_code
_entity_poly.pdbx_strand_id
1 'polypeptide(L)'
;MGGIKGVVWTDVIQIIVMFGSMLLVVIKGTIDVGGFGVVFERNWISGRIEGPNFDINPLSRHTVWSLVIGGSVYTLQSFGVNQNMIQRYLSLPNINAGRR
;
A
#
# COMPACT_ATOMS: atom_id res chain seq x y z
N MET A 1 3.41 -30.26 -2.79
CA MET A 1 3.24 -30.60 -1.36
C MET A 1 3.56 -29.35 -0.55
N GLY A 2 2.57 -28.75 0.11
CA GLY A 2 2.75 -27.48 0.84
C GLY A 2 1.47 -26.85 1.38
N GLY A 3 0.32 -27.10 0.73
CA GLY A 3 -0.99 -26.60 1.17
C GLY A 3 -1.03 -25.07 1.33
N ILE A 4 -2.11 -24.55 1.93
CA ILE A 4 -2.26 -23.12 2.24
C ILE A 4 -1.15 -22.62 3.17
N LYS A 5 -0.65 -23.48 4.08
CA LYS A 5 0.42 -23.13 5.03
C LYS A 5 1.74 -22.75 4.34
N GLY A 6 2.15 -23.51 3.32
CA GLY A 6 3.35 -23.21 2.54
C GLY A 6 3.22 -21.88 1.79
N VAL A 7 2.05 -21.60 1.23
CA VAL A 7 1.77 -20.35 0.50
C VAL A 7 1.85 -19.13 1.42
N VAL A 8 1.31 -19.23 2.65
CA VAL A 8 1.38 -18.13 3.62
C VAL A 8 2.83 -17.83 4.01
N TRP A 9 3.68 -18.85 4.20
CA TRP A 9 5.09 -18.61 4.55
C TRP A 9 5.87 -17.95 3.40
N THR A 10 5.62 -18.36 2.15
CA THR A 10 6.24 -17.71 0.98
C THR A 10 5.77 -16.27 0.81
N ASP A 11 4.51 -15.97 1.11
CA ASP A 11 3.95 -14.61 1.07
C ASP A 11 4.66 -13.68 2.09
N VAL A 12 4.93 -14.19 3.31
CA VAL A 12 5.67 -13.44 4.33
C VAL A 12 7.09 -13.09 3.86
N ILE A 13 7.82 -14.07 3.31
CA ILE A 13 9.18 -13.83 2.79
C ILE A 13 9.13 -12.82 1.63
N GLN A 14 8.16 -12.96 0.72
CA GLN A 14 8.00 -12.06 -0.41
C GLN A 14 7.78 -10.61 0.06
N ILE A 15 6.90 -10.39 1.04
CA ILE A 15 6.66 -9.06 1.62
C ILE A 15 7.95 -8.48 2.19
N ILE A 16 8.70 -9.25 3.01
CA ILE A 16 9.96 -8.79 3.61
C ILE A 16 10.96 -8.37 2.53
N VAL A 17 11.14 -9.20 1.49
CA VAL A 17 12.09 -8.93 0.41
C VAL A 17 11.66 -7.71 -0.42
N MET A 18 10.37 -7.56 -0.72
CA MET A 18 9.83 -6.43 -1.48
C MET A 18 10.04 -5.10 -0.73
N PHE A 19 9.65 -5.04 0.55
CA PHE A 19 9.83 -3.84 1.37
C PHE A 19 11.31 -3.54 1.62
N GLY A 20 12.13 -4.56 1.89
CA GLY A 20 13.57 -4.41 2.07
C GLY A 20 14.25 -3.86 0.81
N SER A 21 13.92 -4.41 -0.36
CA SER A 21 14.48 -3.96 -1.64
C SER A 21 14.07 -2.52 -1.96
N MET A 22 12.79 -2.18 -1.75
CA MET A 22 12.30 -0.80 -1.92
C MET A 22 13.08 0.17 -1.02
N LEU A 23 13.24 -0.16 0.26
CA LEU A 23 13.94 0.69 1.21
C LEU A 23 15.42 0.88 0.83
N LEU A 24 16.09 -0.20 0.42
CA LEU A 24 17.48 -0.14 -0.06
C LEU A 24 17.63 0.79 -1.27
N VAL A 25 16.72 0.67 -2.25
CA VAL A 25 16.73 1.54 -3.44
C VAL A 25 16.48 2.99 -3.08
N VAL A 26 15.52 3.27 -2.19
CA VAL A 26 15.22 4.64 -1.73
C VAL A 26 16.41 5.24 -1.00
N ILE A 27 17.04 4.50 -0.07
CA ILE A 27 18.19 4.98 0.70
C ILE A 27 19.38 5.22 -0.22
N LYS A 28 19.76 4.22 -1.02
CA LYS A 28 20.92 4.33 -1.92
C LYS A 28 20.72 5.42 -2.96
N GLY A 29 19.53 5.50 -3.56
CA GLY A 29 19.18 6.56 -4.51
C GLY A 29 19.20 7.95 -3.87
N THR A 30 18.75 8.08 -2.62
CA THR A 30 18.81 9.35 -1.88
C THR A 30 20.26 9.77 -1.60
N ILE A 31 21.12 8.82 -1.21
CA ILE A 31 22.56 9.09 -0.98
C ILE A 31 23.24 9.52 -2.28
N ASP A 32 23.03 8.79 -3.38
CA ASP A 32 23.63 9.08 -4.69
C ASP A 32 23.25 10.47 -5.23
N VAL A 33 22.03 10.93 -4.97
CA VAL A 33 21.51 12.23 -5.43
C VAL A 33 22.09 13.40 -4.62
N GLY A 34 22.70 13.14 -3.45
CA GLY A 34 23.27 14.17 -2.57
C GLY A 34 22.54 14.34 -1.24
N GLY A 35 21.71 13.37 -0.84
CA GLY A 35 21.00 13.33 0.43
C GLY A 35 19.54 13.81 0.36
N PHE A 36 18.84 13.67 1.49
CA PHE A 36 17.39 13.92 1.57
C PHE A 36 17.01 15.36 1.26
N GLY A 37 17.82 16.33 1.68
CA GLY A 37 17.58 17.76 1.41
C GLY A 37 17.54 18.08 -0.09
N VAL A 38 18.48 17.53 -0.86
CA VAL A 38 18.54 17.71 -2.32
C VAL A 38 17.36 17.03 -3.00
N VAL A 39 16.93 15.85 -2.52
CA VAL A 39 15.74 15.17 -3.04
C VAL A 39 14.49 16.04 -2.80
N PHE A 40 14.32 16.59 -1.61
CA PHE A 40 13.16 17.43 -1.28
C PHE A 40 13.15 18.73 -2.11
N GLU A 41 14.27 19.44 -2.16
CA GLU A 41 14.42 20.68 -2.93
C GLU A 41 14.13 20.46 -4.42
N ARG A 42 14.68 19.40 -5.03
CA ARG A 42 14.40 19.07 -6.43
C ARG A 42 12.93 18.76 -6.68
N ASN A 43 12.27 18.05 -5.77
CA ASN A 43 10.84 17.75 -5.90
C ASN A 43 9.98 19.01 -5.73
N TRP A 44 10.39 19.94 -4.86
CA TRP A 44 9.73 21.23 -4.68
C TRP A 44 9.86 22.10 -5.93
N ILE A 45 11.08 22.29 -6.45
CA ILE A 45 11.35 23.13 -7.63
C ILE A 45 10.68 22.57 -8.89
N SER A 46 10.64 21.24 -9.04
CA SER A 46 9.99 20.60 -10.19
C SER A 46 8.46 20.60 -10.11
N GLY A 47 7.86 21.13 -9.03
CA GLY A 47 6.41 21.15 -8.84
C GLY A 47 5.79 19.78 -8.62
N ARG A 48 6.59 18.77 -8.24
CA ARG A 48 6.10 17.39 -8.01
C ARG A 48 5.40 17.20 -6.67
N ILE A 49 5.57 18.14 -5.75
CA ILE A 49 4.89 18.15 -4.46
C ILE A 49 3.59 18.92 -4.63
N GLU A 50 2.51 18.20 -4.86
CA GLU A 50 1.16 18.77 -4.94
C GLU A 50 0.46 18.70 -3.57
N GLY A 51 -0.20 19.79 -3.18
CA GLY A 51 -1.02 19.83 -1.97
C GLY A 51 -2.34 19.05 -2.14
N PRO A 52 -3.04 18.75 -1.03
CA PRO A 52 -4.34 18.08 -1.10
C PRO A 52 -5.37 18.94 -1.83
N ASN A 53 -6.01 18.37 -2.86
CA ASN A 53 -7.07 19.02 -3.64
C ASN A 53 -8.45 18.74 -3.03
N PHE A 54 -9.12 19.77 -2.50
CA PHE A 54 -10.43 19.68 -1.84
C PHE A 54 -11.63 20.01 -2.75
N ASP A 55 -11.41 20.17 -4.06
CA ASP A 55 -12.47 20.41 -5.02
C ASP A 55 -13.51 19.27 -5.01
N ILE A 56 -14.79 19.63 -5.04
CA ILE A 56 -15.93 18.72 -5.03
C ILE A 56 -16.29 18.28 -6.46
N ASN A 57 -15.68 18.90 -7.48
CA ASN A 57 -15.92 18.55 -8.88
C ASN A 57 -15.63 17.05 -9.16
N PRO A 58 -16.65 16.27 -9.57
CA PRO A 58 -16.49 14.85 -9.84
C PRO A 58 -15.68 14.54 -11.10
N LEU A 59 -15.39 15.54 -11.96
CA LEU A 59 -14.53 15.38 -13.14
C LEU A 59 -13.03 15.52 -12.80
N SER A 60 -12.70 16.03 -11.62
CA SER A 60 -11.32 16.14 -11.15
C SER A 60 -10.79 14.74 -10.76
N ARG A 61 -9.73 14.30 -11.43
CA ARG A 61 -9.21 12.91 -11.35
C ARG A 61 -8.84 12.45 -9.94
N HIS A 62 -8.15 13.30 -9.17
CA HIS A 62 -7.68 12.98 -7.82
C HIS A 62 -8.00 14.16 -6.88
N THR A 63 -9.16 14.10 -6.26
CA THR A 63 -9.54 14.96 -5.13
C THR A 63 -9.57 14.15 -3.85
N VAL A 64 -9.44 14.83 -2.70
CA VAL A 64 -9.59 14.20 -1.38
C VAL A 64 -10.90 13.41 -1.31
N TRP A 65 -12.00 13.94 -1.86
CA TRP A 65 -13.30 13.26 -1.89
C TRP A 65 -13.29 11.98 -2.73
N SER A 66 -12.74 12.04 -3.95
CA SER A 66 -12.62 10.86 -4.82
C SER A 66 -11.77 9.76 -4.19
N LEU A 67 -10.69 10.13 -3.49
CA LEU A 67 -9.78 9.19 -2.81
C LEU A 67 -10.42 8.60 -1.56
N VAL A 68 -11.14 9.40 -0.75
CA VAL A 68 -11.82 8.90 0.46
C VAL A 68 -12.95 7.95 0.07
N ILE A 69 -13.83 8.35 -0.86
CA ILE A 69 -14.98 7.53 -1.26
C ILE A 69 -14.50 6.30 -2.02
N GLY A 70 -13.70 6.49 -3.07
CA GLY A 70 -13.16 5.39 -3.88
C GLY A 70 -12.27 4.45 -3.08
N GLY A 71 -11.41 4.99 -2.21
CA GLY A 71 -10.56 4.22 -1.32
C GLY A 71 -11.36 3.40 -0.29
N SER A 72 -12.46 3.95 0.24
CA SER A 72 -13.35 3.21 1.13
C SER A 72 -14.00 2.01 0.43
N VAL A 73 -14.53 2.22 -0.78
CA VAL A 73 -15.11 1.13 -1.59
C VAL A 73 -14.06 0.09 -1.96
N TYR A 74 -12.86 0.52 -2.37
CA TYR A 74 -11.74 -0.38 -2.70
C TYR A 74 -11.31 -1.22 -1.50
N THR A 75 -11.23 -0.60 -0.32
CA THR A 75 -10.89 -1.26 0.94
C THR A 75 -11.95 -2.30 1.30
N LEU A 76 -13.23 -1.94 1.19
CA LEU A 76 -14.34 -2.85 1.43
C LEU A 76 -14.31 -4.04 0.46
N GLN A 77 -14.07 -3.81 -0.82
CA GLN A 77 -13.96 -4.86 -1.83
C GLN A 77 -12.77 -5.79 -1.54
N SER A 78 -11.63 -5.22 -1.15
CA SER A 78 -10.40 -5.96 -0.83
C SER A 78 -10.55 -6.87 0.39
N PHE A 79 -11.31 -6.46 1.41
CA PHE A 79 -11.50 -7.27 2.62
C PHE A 79 -12.76 -8.15 2.56
N GLY A 80 -13.85 -7.65 1.99
CA GLY A 80 -15.18 -8.28 2.06
C GLY A 80 -15.53 -9.18 0.88
N VAL A 81 -14.87 -9.00 -0.27
CA VAL A 81 -15.23 -9.74 -1.51
C VAL A 81 -14.02 -10.44 -2.14
N ASN A 82 -12.80 -10.05 -1.78
CA ASN A 82 -11.61 -10.69 -2.31
C ASN A 82 -11.49 -12.14 -1.83
N GLN A 83 -11.51 -13.07 -2.77
CA GLN A 83 -11.49 -14.51 -2.50
C GLN A 83 -10.28 -14.95 -1.67
N ASN A 84 -9.10 -14.38 -1.92
CA ASN A 84 -7.90 -14.73 -1.15
C ASN A 84 -8.02 -14.31 0.32
N MET A 85 -8.66 -13.16 0.56
CA MET A 85 -8.87 -12.63 1.91
C MET A 85 -9.92 -13.45 2.68
N ILE A 86 -11.05 -13.73 2.03
CA ILE A 86 -12.13 -14.55 2.59
C ILE A 86 -11.60 -15.94 2.96
N GLN A 87 -10.81 -16.58 2.09
CA GLN A 87 -10.23 -17.89 2.37
C GLN A 87 -9.27 -17.87 3.57
N ARG A 88 -8.49 -16.79 3.76
CA ARG A 88 -7.63 -16.63 4.94
C ARG A 88 -8.47 -16.54 6.22
N TYR A 89 -9.56 -15.77 6.21
CA TYR A 89 -10.44 -15.66 7.38
C TYR A 89 -11.14 -16.98 7.71
N LEU A 90 -11.63 -17.70 6.71
CA LEU A 90 -12.31 -19.00 6.90
C LEU A 90 -11.36 -20.14 7.31
N SER A 91 -10.05 -19.97 7.11
CA SER A 91 -9.03 -20.94 7.54
C SER A 91 -8.66 -20.81 9.02
N LEU A 92 -9.20 -19.82 9.73
CA LEU A 92 -8.97 -19.63 11.16
C LEU A 92 -9.90 -20.53 12.00
N PRO A 93 -9.43 -21.05 13.14
CA PRO A 93 -10.16 -22.05 13.91
C PRO A 93 -11.42 -21.53 14.62
N ASN A 94 -11.52 -20.21 14.85
CA ASN A 94 -12.68 -19.59 15.50
C ASN A 94 -12.75 -18.08 15.25
N ILE A 95 -13.94 -17.49 15.46
CA ILE A 95 -14.21 -16.05 15.25
C ILE A 95 -13.35 -15.16 16.16
N ASN A 96 -13.01 -15.63 17.36
CA ASN A 96 -12.15 -14.88 18.29
C ASN A 96 -10.72 -14.75 17.78
N ALA A 97 -10.20 -15.76 17.06
CA ALA A 97 -8.90 -15.69 16.39
C ALA A 97 -8.92 -14.75 15.18
N GLY A 98 -10.06 -14.60 14.49
CA GLY A 98 -10.20 -13.68 13.35
C GLY A 98 -10.46 -12.21 13.71
N ARG A 99 -10.76 -11.91 14.98
CA ARG A 99 -10.97 -10.53 15.47
C ARG A 99 -9.69 -9.88 16.02
N ARG A 100 -8.62 -10.64 16.23
CA ARG A 100 -7.31 -10.15 16.67
C ARG A 100 -6.44 -9.83 15.46
#